data_AF-A0A8B6DJ95-F1
#
_entry.id   AF-A0A8B6DJ95-F1
#
_cell.length_a   1.000
_cell.length_b   1.000
_cell.length_c   1.000
_cell.angle_alpha   90.00
_cell.angle_beta   90.00
_cell.angle_gamma   90.00
#
_symmetry.space_group_name_H-M   'P 1'
#
loop_
_entity.id
_entity.type
_entity.pdbx_description
1 polymer ?
#
loop_
_entity_poly.entity_id
_entity_poly.type
_entity_poly.pdbx_seq_one_letter_code
_entity_poly.pdbx_strand_id
1 'polypeptide(L)'
;MSKSENVDNFHTNWSKTVEGTLVMVACTGEYTGNASRYCRSDGKWEVPNYSKCISNSIEQIKEQTAKFLSGASDYDNVTIILNNLENITRDNNKLRSGDLNASSDILNEIAKYITNHTEELSVDQLEIFGSLCDNLLHERNHQSWGELNNEGSAGVTSLVSAVTEYNDAFDEVIDGEFSFVVAKENVVMEVGKTSSDEITVPNRLTPSDSWISDSATEIKLKKNICSGLTGYSSTFYRNISHLFPEYLLQNGDIRPFNGSYGVNSIIAEFTVHGTTCSDYTLIIKFDHLLENYSKPLCGHWDFSAP
;
A
#
# COMPACT_ATOMS: atom_id res chain seq x y z
N MET A 1 -21.10 -35.82 -2.88
CA MET A 1 -20.89 -35.47 -4.31
C MET A 1 -20.69 -33.97 -4.37
N SER A 2 -19.46 -33.50 -4.52
CA SER A 2 -19.14 -32.07 -4.63
C SER A 2 -19.63 -31.52 -5.98
N LYS A 3 -20.38 -30.42 -5.97
CA LYS A 3 -20.73 -29.64 -7.16
C LYS A 3 -19.49 -28.84 -7.55
N SER A 4 -18.86 -29.18 -8.67
CA SER A 4 -17.69 -28.45 -9.14
C SER A 4 -18.12 -27.23 -9.95
N GLU A 5 -17.80 -26.03 -9.46
CA GLU A 5 -17.37 -24.97 -10.35
C GLU A 5 -15.99 -25.42 -10.86
N ASN A 6 -15.97 -25.99 -12.07
CA ASN A 6 -14.74 -26.56 -12.63
C ASN A 6 -13.72 -25.47 -12.97
N VAL A 7 -14.12 -24.21 -13.15
CA VAL A 7 -13.24 -23.11 -13.58
C VAL A 7 -13.58 -21.86 -12.79
N ASP A 8 -12.57 -21.17 -12.26
CA ASP A 8 -12.75 -19.91 -11.53
C ASP A 8 -12.45 -18.66 -12.39
N ASN A 9 -12.47 -17.50 -11.74
CA ASN A 9 -12.27 -16.19 -12.36
C ASN A 9 -10.87 -15.99 -12.97
N PHE A 10 -9.90 -16.84 -12.64
CA PHE A 10 -8.57 -16.85 -13.24
C PHE A 10 -8.37 -18.01 -14.22
N HIS A 11 -9.48 -18.60 -14.69
CA HIS A 11 -9.50 -19.71 -15.65
C HIS A 11 -8.74 -20.96 -15.16
N THR A 12 -8.60 -21.12 -13.85
CA THR A 12 -7.93 -22.29 -13.28
C THR A 12 -8.93 -23.43 -13.13
N ASN A 13 -8.55 -24.60 -13.63
CA ASN A 13 -9.42 -25.78 -13.58
C ASN A 13 -9.16 -26.59 -12.30
N TRP A 14 -10.14 -26.59 -11.39
CA TRP A 14 -10.07 -27.35 -10.14
C TRP A 14 -10.68 -28.73 -10.33
N SER A 15 -9.81 -29.74 -10.34
CA SER A 15 -10.22 -31.14 -10.44
C SER A 15 -11.09 -31.58 -9.27
N LYS A 16 -11.89 -32.63 -9.45
CA LYS A 16 -12.69 -33.21 -8.37
C LYS A 16 -11.77 -33.72 -7.26
N THR A 17 -12.00 -33.24 -6.03
CA THR A 17 -11.14 -33.52 -4.87
C THR A 17 -11.97 -34.03 -3.70
N VAL A 18 -11.36 -34.90 -2.89
CA VAL A 18 -11.89 -35.38 -1.61
C VAL A 18 -12.03 -34.22 -0.63
N GLU A 19 -13.08 -34.24 0.20
CA GLU A 19 -13.25 -33.29 1.29
C GLU A 19 -12.06 -33.28 2.27
N GLY A 20 -11.81 -32.13 2.90
CA GLY A 20 -10.72 -31.93 3.84
C GLY A 20 -9.31 -31.83 3.22
N THR A 21 -9.21 -31.69 1.89
CA THR A 21 -7.95 -31.74 1.15
C THR A 21 -7.56 -30.39 0.55
N LEU A 22 -6.31 -29.98 0.71
CA LEU A 22 -5.70 -28.87 -0.03
C LEU A 22 -5.15 -29.37 -1.36
N VAL A 23 -5.53 -28.71 -2.45
CA VAL A 23 -5.03 -28.99 -3.80
C VAL A 23 -4.11 -27.87 -4.24
N MET A 24 -3.03 -28.23 -4.93
CA MET A 24 -2.15 -27.31 -5.61
C MET A 24 -2.14 -27.61 -7.11
N VAL A 25 -2.19 -26.57 -7.93
CA VAL A 25 -2.10 -26.64 -9.38
C VAL A 25 -1.12 -25.57 -9.87
N ALA A 26 -0.43 -25.83 -10.98
CA ALA A 26 0.42 -24.82 -11.59
C ALA A 26 -0.43 -23.61 -12.00
N CYS A 27 0.12 -22.41 -11.85
CA CYS A 27 -0.52 -21.19 -12.34
C CYS A 27 -0.70 -21.29 -13.86
N THR A 28 -1.83 -20.81 -14.37
CA THR A 28 -2.16 -20.87 -15.80
C THR A 28 -1.78 -19.57 -16.51
N GLY A 29 -1.52 -19.67 -17.82
CA GLY A 29 -1.19 -18.52 -18.68
C GLY A 29 0.26 -18.07 -18.51
N GLU A 30 0.50 -16.77 -18.63
CA GLU A 30 1.80 -16.12 -18.46
C GLU A 30 2.17 -15.91 -16.98
N TYR A 31 1.98 -16.94 -16.16
CA TYR A 31 2.22 -16.91 -14.73
C TYR A 31 3.07 -18.09 -14.29
N THR A 32 3.98 -17.85 -13.34
CA THR A 32 4.77 -18.89 -12.67
C THR A 32 4.21 -19.21 -11.29
N GLY A 33 4.68 -20.32 -10.71
CA GLY A 33 4.31 -20.77 -9.36
C GLY A 33 3.09 -21.69 -9.33
N ASN A 34 2.45 -21.78 -8.16
CA ASN A 34 1.32 -22.68 -7.93
C ASN A 34 0.16 -21.95 -7.24
N ALA A 35 -1.07 -22.15 -7.74
CA ALA A 35 -2.29 -21.80 -7.04
C ALA A 35 -2.69 -22.94 -6.11
N SER A 36 -3.38 -22.64 -5.01
CA SER A 36 -3.93 -23.64 -4.11
C SER A 36 -5.39 -23.38 -3.77
N ARG A 37 -6.14 -24.43 -3.41
CA ARG A 37 -7.54 -24.30 -2.98
C ARG A 37 -7.89 -25.43 -2.02
N TYR A 38 -8.58 -25.11 -0.94
CA TYR A 38 -8.99 -26.08 0.06
C TYR A 38 -10.42 -26.56 -0.18
N CYS A 39 -10.61 -27.88 -0.25
CA CYS A 39 -11.94 -28.50 -0.25
C CYS A 39 -12.33 -28.78 1.19
N ARG A 40 -13.36 -28.11 1.70
CA ARG A 40 -13.80 -28.26 3.09
C ARG A 40 -14.45 -29.61 3.34
N SER A 41 -14.63 -29.93 4.62
CA SER A 41 -15.33 -31.14 5.08
C SER A 41 -16.79 -31.24 4.60
N ASP A 42 -17.44 -30.12 4.29
CA ASP A 42 -18.79 -30.08 3.69
C ASP A 42 -18.79 -30.32 2.16
N GLY A 43 -17.62 -30.59 1.58
CA GLY A 43 -17.44 -30.84 0.15
C GLY A 43 -17.55 -29.59 -0.72
N LYS A 44 -17.54 -28.38 -0.11
CA LYS A 44 -17.48 -27.10 -0.82
C LYS A 44 -16.05 -26.59 -0.88
N TRP A 45 -15.74 -25.94 -2.00
CA TRP A 45 -14.47 -25.27 -2.17
C TRP A 45 -14.41 -23.95 -1.38
N GLU A 46 -13.25 -23.66 -0.81
CA GLU A 46 -12.92 -22.31 -0.35
C GLU A 46 -12.54 -21.40 -1.51
N VAL A 47 -12.26 -20.14 -1.21
CA VAL A 47 -11.70 -19.20 -2.18
C VAL A 47 -10.30 -19.71 -2.57
N PRO A 48 -9.96 -19.75 -3.87
CA PRO A 48 -8.62 -20.13 -4.30
C PRO A 48 -7.58 -19.09 -3.86
N ASN A 49 -6.37 -19.57 -3.62
CA ASN A 49 -5.20 -18.80 -3.26
C ASN A 49 -4.21 -18.78 -4.44
N TYR A 50 -3.94 -17.58 -4.92
CA TYR A 50 -3.01 -17.17 -5.97
C TYR A 50 -1.80 -16.39 -5.44
N SER A 51 -1.55 -16.37 -4.12
CA SER A 51 -0.45 -15.62 -3.49
C SER A 51 0.94 -16.00 -4.01
N LYS A 52 1.05 -17.20 -4.59
CA LYS A 52 2.27 -17.72 -5.23
C LYS A 52 2.21 -17.71 -6.76
N CYS A 53 1.20 -17.07 -7.35
CA CYS A 53 1.11 -16.88 -8.80
C CYS A 53 1.56 -15.47 -9.18
N ILE A 54 2.71 -15.39 -9.85
CA ILE A 54 3.33 -14.13 -10.28
C ILE A 54 3.40 -14.14 -11.80
N SER A 55 2.99 -13.05 -12.43
CA SER A 55 3.09 -12.88 -13.87
C SER A 55 4.55 -12.87 -14.31
N ASN A 56 4.83 -13.48 -15.46
CA ASN A 56 6.18 -13.56 -16.02
C ASN A 56 6.84 -12.18 -16.12
N SER A 57 6.07 -11.14 -16.44
CA SER A 57 6.56 -9.77 -16.57
C SER A 57 6.94 -9.15 -15.21
N ILE A 58 6.19 -9.39 -14.13
CA ILE A 58 6.56 -8.91 -12.79
C ILE A 58 7.76 -9.70 -12.25
N GLU A 59 7.82 -11.02 -12.51
CA GLU A 59 8.98 -11.84 -12.13
C GLU A 59 10.27 -11.33 -12.79
N GLN A 60 10.20 -10.92 -14.07
CA GLN A 60 11.33 -10.29 -14.76
C GLN A 60 11.78 -8.99 -14.10
N ILE A 61 10.84 -8.11 -13.71
CA ILE A 61 11.19 -6.86 -13.00
C ILE A 61 11.79 -7.16 -11.63
N LYS A 62 11.28 -8.16 -10.93
CA LYS A 62 11.85 -8.60 -9.64
C LYS A 62 13.30 -9.04 -9.80
N GLU A 63 13.60 -9.85 -10.81
CA GLU A 63 14.98 -10.24 -11.12
C GLU A 63 15.86 -9.05 -11.53
N GLN A 64 15.34 -8.13 -12.33
CA GLN A 64 16.04 -6.90 -12.72
C GLN A 64 16.39 -6.05 -11.49
N THR A 65 15.43 -5.87 -10.59
CA THR A 65 15.59 -5.11 -9.34
C THR A 65 16.68 -5.72 -8.47
N ALA A 66 16.65 -7.04 -8.23
CA ALA A 66 17.67 -7.72 -7.45
C ALA A 66 19.09 -7.56 -8.04
N LYS A 67 19.22 -7.58 -9.37
CA LYS A 67 20.51 -7.39 -10.04
C LYS A 67 21.00 -5.94 -9.96
N PHE A 68 20.11 -4.97 -10.17
CA PHE A 68 20.42 -3.54 -9.98
C PHE A 68 20.95 -3.30 -8.55
N LEU A 69 20.21 -3.75 -7.53
CA LEU A 69 20.57 -3.57 -6.13
C LEU A 69 21.87 -4.29 -5.73
N SER A 70 22.26 -5.34 -6.45
CA SER A 70 23.54 -6.03 -6.24
C SER A 70 24.76 -5.28 -6.82
N GLY A 71 24.55 -4.15 -7.50
CA GLY A 71 25.61 -3.34 -8.10
C GLY A 71 26.09 -3.85 -9.46
N ALA A 72 25.28 -4.66 -10.16
CA ALA A 72 25.61 -5.11 -11.51
C ALA A 72 25.52 -3.93 -12.50
N SER A 73 26.66 -3.53 -13.07
CA SER A 73 26.87 -2.26 -13.80
C SER A 73 26.13 -2.10 -15.15
N ASP A 74 25.38 -3.11 -15.59
CA ASP A 74 24.68 -3.15 -16.89
C ASP A 74 23.14 -3.09 -16.75
N TYR A 75 22.60 -2.83 -15.56
CA TYR A 75 21.16 -2.87 -15.30
C TYR A 75 20.50 -1.49 -15.21
N ASP A 76 19.20 -1.52 -15.50
CA ASP A 76 18.24 -0.42 -15.40
C ASP A 76 18.36 0.35 -14.08
N ASN A 77 18.22 1.67 -14.13
CA ASN A 77 18.17 2.51 -12.94
C ASN A 77 16.77 2.49 -12.30
N VAL A 78 16.64 3.10 -11.11
CA VAL A 78 15.36 3.22 -10.37
C VAL A 78 14.21 3.67 -11.27
N THR A 79 14.43 4.70 -12.11
CA THR A 79 13.39 5.23 -13.01
C THR A 79 12.88 4.18 -14.00
N ILE A 80 13.76 3.35 -14.57
CA ILE A 80 13.33 2.32 -15.54
C ILE A 80 12.56 1.21 -14.83
N ILE A 81 13.00 0.77 -13.66
CA ILE A 81 12.29 -0.23 -12.85
C ILE A 81 10.86 0.25 -12.53
N LEU A 82 10.72 1.48 -12.03
CA LEU A 82 9.43 2.08 -11.71
C LEU A 82 8.53 2.21 -12.96
N ASN A 83 9.07 2.69 -14.09
CA ASN A 83 8.30 2.79 -15.33
C ASN A 83 7.83 1.44 -15.86
N ASN A 84 8.68 0.42 -15.83
CA ASN A 84 8.31 -0.91 -16.30
C ASN A 84 7.19 -1.50 -15.43
N LEU A 85 7.28 -1.32 -14.11
CA LEU A 85 6.25 -1.78 -13.18
C LEU A 85 4.95 -0.98 -13.35
N GLU A 86 5.03 0.32 -13.59
CA GLU A 86 3.87 1.20 -13.83
C GLU A 86 3.13 0.73 -15.08
N ASN A 87 3.86 0.48 -16.16
CA ASN A 87 3.28 0.03 -17.42
C ASN A 87 2.54 -1.30 -17.27
N ILE A 88 3.07 -2.27 -16.51
CA ILE A 88 2.42 -3.57 -16.29
C ILE A 88 1.19 -3.45 -15.38
N THR A 89 1.28 -2.63 -14.34
CA THR A 89 0.18 -2.48 -13.35
C THR A 89 -0.96 -1.60 -13.85
N ARG A 90 -0.67 -0.70 -14.81
CA ARG A 90 -1.66 0.17 -15.45
C ARG A 90 -2.70 -0.61 -16.24
N ASP A 91 -2.32 -1.77 -16.80
CA ASP A 91 -3.23 -2.61 -17.57
C ASP A 91 -4.49 -2.87 -16.75
N ASN A 92 -5.67 -2.62 -17.34
CA ASN A 92 -6.96 -2.75 -16.68
C ASN A 92 -7.33 -4.20 -16.29
N ASN A 93 -6.36 -5.11 -16.37
CA ASN A 93 -6.48 -6.47 -15.90
C ASN A 93 -6.36 -6.52 -14.38
N LYS A 94 -7.13 -7.42 -13.78
CA LYS A 94 -7.04 -7.69 -12.35
C LYS A 94 -5.72 -8.40 -12.03
N LEU A 95 -4.94 -7.83 -11.12
CA LEU A 95 -3.70 -8.43 -10.63
C LEU A 95 -4.02 -9.60 -9.68
N ARG A 96 -3.21 -10.66 -9.73
CA ARG A 96 -3.27 -11.75 -8.74
C ARG A 96 -2.65 -11.29 -7.43
N SER A 97 -3.00 -11.94 -6.32
CA SER A 97 -2.41 -11.67 -5.01
C SER A 97 -0.87 -11.79 -5.02
N GLY A 98 -0.31 -12.76 -5.75
CA GLY A 98 1.13 -12.88 -5.95
C GLY A 98 1.76 -11.71 -6.71
N ASP A 99 1.07 -11.16 -7.73
CA ASP A 99 1.52 -9.93 -8.43
C ASP A 99 1.58 -8.75 -7.46
N LEU A 100 0.52 -8.52 -6.67
CA LEU A 100 0.45 -7.42 -5.71
C LEU A 100 1.54 -7.51 -4.63
N ASN A 101 1.78 -8.72 -4.11
CA ASN A 101 2.83 -8.95 -3.13
C ASN A 101 4.22 -8.70 -3.75
N ALA A 102 4.49 -9.26 -4.93
CA ALA A 102 5.78 -9.08 -5.60
C ALA A 102 6.04 -7.62 -6.00
N SER A 103 5.03 -6.90 -6.47
CA SER A 103 5.12 -5.46 -6.73
C SER A 103 5.43 -4.68 -5.45
N SER A 104 4.78 -5.01 -4.33
CA SER A 104 5.05 -4.36 -3.04
C SER A 104 6.47 -4.64 -2.55
N ASP A 105 6.96 -5.87 -2.72
CA ASP A 105 8.34 -6.24 -2.38
C ASP A 105 9.35 -5.42 -3.21
N ILE A 106 9.14 -5.30 -4.52
CA ILE A 106 9.97 -4.47 -5.41
C ILE A 106 9.98 -3.01 -4.92
N LEU A 107 8.80 -2.44 -4.61
CA LEU A 107 8.71 -1.06 -4.12
C LEU A 107 9.41 -0.86 -2.78
N ASN A 108 9.31 -1.83 -1.86
CA ASN A 108 10.04 -1.81 -0.58
C ASN A 108 11.56 -1.86 -0.78
N GLU A 109 12.04 -2.71 -1.69
CA GLU A 109 13.48 -2.80 -1.99
C GLU A 109 14.00 -1.49 -2.61
N ILE A 110 13.23 -0.89 -3.51
CA ILE A 110 13.55 0.43 -4.09
C ILE A 110 13.52 1.53 -3.04
N ALA A 111 12.48 1.60 -2.20
CA ALA A 111 12.36 2.58 -1.11
C ALA A 111 13.56 2.51 -0.15
N LYS A 112 13.93 1.30 0.27
CA LYS A 112 15.14 1.07 1.09
C LYS A 112 16.41 1.54 0.42
N TYR A 113 16.55 1.26 -0.87
CA TYR A 113 17.73 1.65 -1.62
C TYR A 113 17.90 3.17 -1.69
N ILE A 114 16.84 3.89 -2.06
CA ILE A 114 16.87 5.36 -2.24
C ILE A 114 17.09 6.11 -0.93
N THR A 115 16.72 5.54 0.24
CA THR A 115 17.00 6.18 1.54
C THR A 115 18.48 6.47 1.75
N ASN A 116 19.36 5.69 1.09
CA ASN A 116 20.82 5.86 1.14
C ASN A 116 21.41 6.44 -0.16
N HIS A 117 20.56 6.72 -1.16
CA HIS A 117 20.93 7.19 -2.50
C HIS A 117 19.96 8.28 -2.98
N THR A 118 19.69 9.26 -2.13
CA THR A 118 18.69 10.32 -2.39
C THR A 118 19.06 11.19 -3.59
N GLU A 119 20.33 11.19 -4.00
CA GLU A 119 20.80 11.84 -5.23
C GLU A 119 20.21 11.22 -6.51
N GLU A 120 19.69 9.99 -6.46
CA GLU A 120 19.01 9.36 -7.59
C GLU A 120 17.54 9.77 -7.72
N LEU A 121 17.01 10.48 -6.71
CA LEU A 121 15.60 10.86 -6.66
C LEU A 121 15.27 12.06 -7.56
N SER A 122 14.08 12.01 -8.16
CA SER A 122 13.53 13.12 -8.93
C SER A 122 12.02 13.26 -8.75
N VAL A 123 11.51 14.48 -8.97
CA VAL A 123 10.06 14.76 -8.89
C VAL A 123 9.25 13.89 -9.87
N ASP A 124 9.81 13.59 -11.04
CA ASP A 124 9.15 12.71 -12.02
C ASP A 124 8.96 11.29 -11.47
N GLN A 125 9.89 10.78 -10.65
CA GLN A 125 9.75 9.48 -10.03
C GLN A 125 8.65 9.46 -8.98
N LEU A 126 8.41 10.56 -8.25
CA LEU A 126 7.31 10.66 -7.29
C LEU A 126 5.95 10.49 -7.99
N GLU A 127 5.78 11.07 -9.18
CA GLU A 127 4.57 10.91 -10.01
C GLU A 127 4.39 9.48 -10.51
N ILE A 128 5.47 8.82 -10.94
CA ILE A 128 5.44 7.41 -11.37
C ILE A 128 5.08 6.51 -10.17
N PHE A 129 5.71 6.74 -9.02
CA PHE A 129 5.47 5.99 -7.79
C PHE A 129 4.03 6.16 -7.28
N GLY A 130 3.48 7.37 -7.31
CA GLY A 130 2.08 7.60 -6.98
C GLY A 130 1.12 6.88 -7.94
N SER A 131 1.44 6.86 -9.24
CA SER A 131 0.64 6.14 -10.25
C SER A 131 0.69 4.61 -10.06
N LEU A 132 1.85 4.08 -9.69
CA LEU A 132 2.02 2.69 -9.27
C LEU A 132 1.13 2.33 -8.08
N CYS A 133 1.17 3.15 -7.03
CA CYS A 133 0.34 2.96 -5.85
C CYS A 133 -1.15 3.00 -6.22
N ASP A 134 -1.56 3.96 -7.04
CA ASP A 134 -2.93 4.06 -7.53
C ASP A 134 -3.40 2.80 -8.29
N ASN A 135 -2.57 2.30 -9.20
CA ASN A 135 -2.84 1.07 -9.96
C ASN A 135 -3.01 -0.14 -9.03
N LEU A 136 -2.11 -0.30 -8.04
CA LEU A 136 -2.13 -1.41 -7.09
C LEU A 136 -3.36 -1.33 -6.16
N LEU A 137 -3.77 -0.13 -5.76
CA LEU A 137 -4.90 0.14 -4.86
C LEU A 137 -6.26 0.25 -5.56
N HIS A 138 -6.31 0.11 -6.88
CA HIS A 138 -7.57 0.11 -7.60
C HIS A 138 -8.52 -0.99 -7.07
N GLU A 139 -9.82 -0.66 -6.95
CA GLU A 139 -10.86 -1.56 -6.40
C GLU A 139 -10.91 -2.98 -7.00
N ARG A 140 -10.52 -3.14 -8.27
CA ARG A 140 -10.43 -4.43 -8.97
C ARG A 140 -9.49 -5.42 -8.26
N ASN A 141 -8.51 -4.90 -7.53
CA ASN A 141 -7.49 -5.67 -6.83
C ASN A 141 -7.87 -5.98 -5.37
N HIS A 142 -8.93 -5.41 -4.81
CA HIS A 142 -9.28 -5.57 -3.38
C HIS A 142 -9.46 -7.03 -2.95
N GLN A 143 -10.06 -7.87 -3.81
CA GLN A 143 -10.18 -9.30 -3.50
C GLN A 143 -8.81 -9.98 -3.44
N SER A 144 -7.88 -9.62 -4.32
CA SER A 144 -6.52 -10.16 -4.36
C SER A 144 -5.71 -9.68 -3.14
N TRP A 145 -5.92 -8.44 -2.69
CA TRP A 145 -5.38 -7.95 -1.42
C TRP A 145 -5.93 -8.71 -0.21
N GLY A 146 -7.25 -8.90 -0.16
CA GLY A 146 -7.89 -9.65 0.93
C GLY A 146 -7.43 -11.10 1.00
N GLU A 147 -7.04 -11.69 -0.13
CA GLU A 147 -6.43 -13.01 -0.18
C GLU A 147 -5.08 -13.06 0.55
N LEU A 148 -4.22 -12.04 0.37
CA LEU A 148 -2.93 -11.95 1.08
C LEU A 148 -3.12 -11.86 2.60
N ASN A 149 -4.11 -11.10 3.06
CA ASN A 149 -4.43 -11.00 4.49
C ASN A 149 -4.84 -12.35 5.09
N ASN A 150 -5.62 -13.15 4.35
CA ASN A 150 -6.05 -14.47 4.81
C ASN A 150 -4.87 -15.46 4.96
N GLU A 151 -3.80 -15.25 4.20
CA GLU A 151 -2.57 -16.03 4.25
C GLU A 151 -1.59 -15.56 5.35
N GLY A 152 -1.95 -14.52 6.12
CA GLY A 152 -1.07 -13.91 7.10
C GLY A 152 0.12 -13.18 6.47
N SER A 153 0.01 -12.80 5.19
CA SER A 153 0.96 -11.86 4.57
C SER A 153 0.70 -10.45 5.09
N ALA A 154 1.72 -9.60 5.02
CA ALA A 154 1.59 -8.16 5.30
C ALA A 154 0.54 -7.48 4.39
N GLY A 155 0.26 -8.05 3.21
CA GLY A 155 -0.79 -7.56 2.31
C GLY A 155 -0.61 -6.08 1.99
N VAL A 156 -1.69 -5.30 2.08
CA VAL A 156 -1.65 -3.86 1.75
C VAL A 156 -0.69 -3.08 2.65
N THR A 157 -0.39 -3.57 3.85
CA THR A 157 0.51 -2.88 4.78
C THR A 157 1.96 -2.89 4.29
N SER A 158 2.35 -3.88 3.47
CA SER A 158 3.66 -3.90 2.80
C SER A 158 3.78 -2.74 1.80
N LEU A 159 2.73 -2.45 1.03
CA LEU A 159 2.69 -1.30 0.13
C LEU A 159 2.73 0.02 0.90
N VAL A 160 1.95 0.15 1.97
CA VAL A 160 1.95 1.36 2.81
C VAL A 160 3.33 1.60 3.41
N SER A 161 4.01 0.55 3.90
CA SER A 161 5.38 0.66 4.39
C SER A 161 6.35 1.17 3.31
N ALA A 162 6.23 0.69 2.07
CA ALA A 162 7.05 1.17 0.95
C ALA A 162 6.78 2.66 0.66
N VAL A 163 5.51 3.08 0.72
CA VAL A 163 5.12 4.49 0.51
C VAL A 163 5.70 5.38 1.58
N THR A 164 5.59 4.99 2.86
CA THR A 164 6.17 5.74 3.97
C THR A 164 7.69 5.90 3.78
N GLU A 165 8.41 4.80 3.55
CA GLU A 165 9.87 4.82 3.39
C GLU A 165 10.32 5.61 2.15
N TYR A 166 9.56 5.52 1.05
CA TYR A 166 9.84 6.27 -0.17
C TYR A 166 9.64 7.78 0.02
N ASN A 167 8.53 8.18 0.63
CA ASN A 167 8.23 9.57 0.95
C ASN A 167 9.24 10.19 1.91
N ASP A 168 9.66 9.41 2.92
CA ASP A 168 10.62 9.86 3.92
C ASP A 168 11.99 10.19 3.28
N ALA A 169 12.40 9.44 2.25
CA ALA A 169 13.61 9.74 1.47
C ALA A 169 13.49 11.02 0.61
N PHE A 170 12.27 11.38 0.20
CA PHE A 170 12.02 12.56 -0.64
C PHE A 170 12.26 13.89 0.08
N ASP A 171 12.25 13.91 1.42
CA ASP A 171 12.55 15.13 2.16
C ASP A 171 13.92 15.70 1.81
N GLU A 172 14.94 14.86 1.62
CA GLU A 172 16.30 15.29 1.26
C GLU A 172 16.38 15.95 -0.14
N VAL A 173 15.42 15.68 -1.02
CA VAL A 173 15.36 16.20 -2.39
C VAL A 173 14.81 17.64 -2.43
N ILE A 174 14.00 18.02 -1.44
CA ILE A 174 13.32 19.31 -1.41
C ILE A 174 14.28 20.38 -0.90
N ASP A 175 14.65 21.33 -1.77
CA ASP A 175 15.47 22.49 -1.40
C ASP A 175 14.64 23.76 -1.30
N GLY A 176 14.19 24.09 -0.09
CA GLY A 176 13.46 25.33 0.20
C GLY A 176 12.05 25.09 0.73
N GLU A 177 11.22 26.14 0.72
CA GLU A 177 9.87 26.12 1.28
C GLU A 177 8.81 25.93 0.18
N PHE A 178 8.53 24.67 -0.15
CA PHE A 178 7.46 24.25 -1.04
C PHE A 178 7.06 22.80 -0.74
N SER A 179 5.94 22.37 -1.32
CA SER A 179 5.53 20.97 -1.36
C SER A 179 5.19 20.51 -2.77
N PHE A 180 5.39 19.21 -3.00
CA PHE A 180 4.90 18.50 -4.18
C PHE A 180 3.72 17.66 -3.77
N VAL A 181 2.66 17.70 -4.58
CA VAL A 181 1.44 16.91 -4.37
C VAL A 181 1.22 16.04 -5.58
N VAL A 182 1.15 14.73 -5.35
CA VAL A 182 0.74 13.73 -6.34
C VAL A 182 -0.64 13.23 -5.93
N ALA A 183 -1.67 13.67 -6.63
CA ALA A 183 -3.03 13.22 -6.39
C ALA A 183 -3.50 12.29 -7.50
N LYS A 184 -3.90 11.08 -7.12
CA LYS A 184 -4.51 10.05 -7.97
C LYS A 184 -5.87 9.66 -7.39
N GLU A 185 -6.55 8.70 -8.03
CA GLU A 185 -7.92 8.33 -7.65
C GLU A 185 -8.00 7.66 -6.27
N ASN A 186 -7.01 6.83 -5.93
CA ASN A 186 -7.00 6.01 -4.72
C ASN A 186 -5.96 6.46 -3.68
N VAL A 187 -5.01 7.31 -4.08
CA VAL A 187 -3.91 7.79 -3.24
C VAL A 187 -3.61 9.27 -3.50
N VAL A 188 -3.36 10.04 -2.44
CA VAL A 188 -2.83 11.40 -2.51
C VAL A 188 -1.58 11.47 -1.64
N MET A 189 -0.45 11.81 -2.24
CA MET A 189 0.84 11.95 -1.57
C MET A 189 1.25 13.42 -1.58
N GLU A 190 1.74 13.91 -0.46
CA GLU A 190 2.33 15.25 -0.34
C GLU A 190 3.66 15.15 0.40
N VAL A 191 4.71 15.73 -0.19
CA VAL A 191 6.04 15.86 0.43
C VAL A 191 6.46 17.32 0.38
N GLY A 192 6.96 17.86 1.47
CA GLY A 192 7.22 19.30 1.55
C GLY A 192 8.15 19.71 2.67
N LYS A 193 8.63 20.95 2.57
CA LYS A 193 9.35 21.64 3.64
C LYS A 193 8.70 22.98 3.93
N THR A 194 8.63 23.35 5.20
CA THR A 194 8.10 24.65 5.62
C THR A 194 8.78 25.18 6.87
N SER A 195 8.92 26.50 6.93
CA SER A 195 9.33 27.26 8.10
C SER A 195 8.14 27.64 8.99
N SER A 196 6.91 27.39 8.54
CA SER A 196 5.68 27.63 9.29
C SER A 196 5.65 26.83 10.60
N ASP A 197 5.17 27.50 11.65
CA ASP A 197 4.84 26.88 12.94
C ASP A 197 3.58 25.99 12.84
N GLU A 198 2.85 26.02 11.72
CA GLU A 198 1.70 25.18 11.47
C GLU A 198 1.83 24.45 10.13
N ILE A 199 1.71 23.13 10.15
CA ILE A 199 1.58 22.27 8.97
C ILE A 199 0.13 21.79 8.91
N THR A 200 -0.53 21.99 7.78
CA THR A 200 -1.87 21.45 7.51
C THR A 200 -1.82 20.64 6.23
N VAL A 201 -2.13 19.36 6.32
CA VAL A 201 -2.21 18.44 5.18
C VAL A 201 -3.59 17.81 5.07
N PRO A 202 -4.03 17.45 3.86
CA PRO A 202 -3.34 17.64 2.58
C PRO A 202 -3.54 19.07 2.04
N ASN A 203 -2.60 19.53 1.22
CA ASN A 203 -2.76 20.76 0.45
C ASN A 203 -3.86 20.61 -0.60
N ARG A 204 -4.96 21.34 -0.40
CA ARG A 204 -6.18 21.28 -1.23
C ARG A 204 -6.17 22.25 -2.42
N LEU A 205 -5.10 23.02 -2.58
CA LEU A 205 -5.00 24.00 -3.67
C LEU A 205 -4.55 23.36 -4.98
N THR A 206 -3.86 22.21 -4.90
CA THR A 206 -3.23 21.57 -6.05
C THR A 206 -3.17 20.05 -5.89
N PRO A 207 -3.79 19.26 -6.79
CA PRO A 207 -4.81 19.68 -7.75
C PRO A 207 -6.17 19.88 -7.05
N SER A 208 -6.89 20.92 -7.45
CA SER A 208 -8.14 21.33 -6.80
C SER A 208 -9.31 20.36 -7.03
N ASP A 209 -9.22 19.49 -8.03
CA ASP A 209 -10.22 18.49 -8.43
C ASP A 209 -9.98 17.09 -7.84
N SER A 210 -9.03 16.95 -6.90
CA SER A 210 -8.85 15.70 -6.16
C SER A 210 -10.03 15.42 -5.23
N TRP A 211 -10.34 14.13 -5.02
CA TRP A 211 -11.35 13.67 -4.06
C TRP A 211 -11.09 14.15 -2.63
N ILE A 212 -9.83 14.46 -2.31
CA ILE A 212 -9.43 14.94 -0.99
C ILE A 212 -9.80 16.41 -0.77
N SER A 213 -10.01 17.19 -1.85
CA SER A 213 -10.40 18.60 -1.77
C SER A 213 -11.75 18.77 -1.08
N ASP A 214 -12.68 17.83 -1.31
CA ASP A 214 -14.03 17.83 -0.76
C ASP A 214 -14.13 17.14 0.61
N SER A 215 -13.10 16.40 1.05
CA SER A 215 -13.10 15.72 2.35
C SER A 215 -12.89 16.71 3.51
N ALA A 216 -13.50 16.49 4.67
CA ALA A 216 -13.15 17.21 5.91
C ALA A 216 -11.96 16.57 6.64
N THR A 217 -11.40 15.47 6.12
CA THR A 217 -10.20 14.83 6.66
C THR A 217 -9.01 15.79 6.54
N GLU A 218 -8.33 16.03 7.66
CA GLU A 218 -7.14 16.88 7.73
C GLU A 218 -6.25 16.46 8.91
N ILE A 219 -4.94 16.63 8.74
CA ILE A 219 -3.97 16.52 9.82
C ILE A 219 -3.33 17.90 10.00
N LYS A 220 -3.34 18.38 11.23
CA LYS A 220 -2.75 19.66 11.63
C LYS A 220 -1.71 19.45 12.70
N LEU A 221 -0.49 19.86 12.40
CA LEU A 221 0.61 19.90 13.37
C LEU A 221 0.92 21.36 13.68
N LYS A 222 0.72 21.74 14.94
CA LYS A 222 1.20 23.01 15.47
C LYS A 222 2.48 22.79 16.26
N LYS A 223 3.54 23.43 15.82
CA LYS A 223 4.88 23.44 16.40
C LYS A 223 4.97 24.54 17.46
N ASN A 224 5.39 24.21 18.67
CA ASN A 224 5.57 25.23 19.72
C ASN A 224 7.02 25.69 19.86
N ILE A 225 8.01 24.83 19.53
CA ILE A 225 9.44 25.13 19.61
C ILE A 225 10.18 24.41 18.47
N CYS A 226 10.19 24.97 17.27
CA CYS A 226 10.98 24.44 16.15
C CYS A 226 11.68 25.60 15.43
N SER A 227 12.98 25.51 15.23
CA SER A 227 13.76 26.49 14.48
C SER A 227 14.25 25.86 13.18
N GLY A 228 14.02 26.52 12.06
CA GLY A 228 14.49 26.08 10.74
C GLY A 228 13.39 25.46 9.89
N LEU A 229 13.79 25.01 8.69
CA LEU A 229 12.90 24.29 7.78
C LEU A 229 12.59 22.92 8.36
N THR A 230 11.31 22.58 8.43
CA THR A 230 10.83 21.27 8.82
C THR A 230 10.35 20.53 7.59
N GLY A 231 10.89 19.35 7.36
CA GLY A 231 10.41 18.41 6.37
C GLY A 231 9.15 17.71 6.84
N TYR A 232 8.28 17.36 5.91
CA TYR A 232 7.12 16.54 6.19
C TYR A 232 6.70 15.74 4.96
N SER A 233 6.05 14.62 5.23
CA SER A 233 5.37 13.82 4.23
C SER A 233 3.98 13.45 4.73
N SER A 234 3.04 13.26 3.83
CA SER A 234 1.73 12.73 4.13
C SER A 234 1.18 11.94 2.96
N THR A 235 0.46 10.87 3.26
CA THR A 235 -0.29 10.12 2.24
C THR A 235 -1.70 9.83 2.75
N PHE A 236 -2.68 10.01 1.87
CA PHE A 236 -4.09 9.69 2.12
C PHE A 236 -4.54 8.60 1.16
N TYR A 237 -5.12 7.52 1.70
CA TYR A 237 -5.57 6.38 0.93
C TYR A 237 -7.09 6.25 0.98
N ARG A 238 -7.75 6.31 -0.18
CA ARG A 238 -9.20 6.52 -0.28
C ARG A 238 -10.03 5.29 0.11
N ASN A 239 -9.61 4.10 -0.32
CA ASN A 239 -10.51 2.94 -0.43
C ASN A 239 -9.95 1.66 0.22
N ILE A 240 -8.88 1.76 1.02
CA ILE A 240 -8.14 0.59 1.52
C ILE A 240 -8.45 0.22 2.97
N SER A 241 -9.32 0.94 3.67
CA SER A 241 -9.56 0.79 5.11
C SER A 241 -9.98 -0.62 5.53
N HIS A 242 -10.73 -1.32 4.67
CA HIS A 242 -11.19 -2.70 4.86
C HIS A 242 -10.13 -3.76 4.50
N LEU A 243 -9.00 -3.35 3.93
CA LEU A 243 -7.87 -4.22 3.59
C LEU A 243 -6.82 -4.27 4.70
N PHE A 244 -6.96 -3.47 5.76
CA PHE A 244 -6.07 -3.58 6.91
C PHE A 244 -6.47 -4.79 7.76
N PRO A 245 -5.50 -5.61 8.20
CA PRO A 245 -5.78 -6.67 9.16
C PRO A 245 -6.44 -6.08 10.42
N GLU A 246 -7.59 -6.61 10.81
CA GLU A 246 -8.34 -6.04 11.92
C GLU A 246 -7.89 -6.70 13.23
N TYR A 247 -6.78 -6.21 13.80
CA TYR A 247 -6.43 -6.45 15.19
C TYR A 247 -6.44 -5.14 15.95
N LEU A 248 -6.98 -5.17 17.17
CA LEU A 248 -6.97 -4.02 18.07
C LEU A 248 -5.97 -4.25 19.19
N LEU A 249 -4.98 -3.37 19.27
CA LEU A 249 -4.18 -3.18 20.46
C LEU A 249 -4.95 -2.28 21.43
N GLN A 250 -5.43 -2.87 22.53
CA GLN A 250 -6.11 -2.12 23.58
C GLN A 250 -5.49 -2.46 24.93
N ASN A 251 -4.90 -1.46 25.60
CA ASN A 251 -4.21 -1.62 26.90
C ASN A 251 -3.12 -2.71 26.90
N GLY A 252 -2.44 -2.91 25.76
CA GLY A 252 -1.40 -3.94 25.61
C GLY A 252 -1.92 -5.33 25.21
N ASP A 253 -3.23 -5.54 25.13
CA ASP A 253 -3.82 -6.79 24.64
C ASP A 253 -4.10 -6.69 23.13
N ILE A 254 -3.64 -7.68 22.36
CA ILE A 254 -4.04 -7.88 20.96
C ILE A 254 -5.40 -8.59 20.95
N ARG A 255 -6.40 -7.95 20.37
CA ARG A 255 -7.74 -8.52 20.20
C ARG A 255 -8.00 -8.78 18.72
N PRO A 256 -8.25 -10.05 18.33
CA PRO A 256 -8.61 -10.37 16.96
C PRO A 256 -10.00 -9.85 16.65
N PHE A 257 -10.21 -9.37 15.42
CA PHE A 257 -11.51 -8.93 14.96
C PHE A 257 -12.58 -10.00 15.13
N ASN A 258 -13.68 -9.55 15.72
CA ASN A 258 -14.85 -10.37 16.01
C ASN A 258 -16.11 -9.86 15.28
N GLY A 259 -15.96 -8.96 14.30
CA GLY A 259 -17.08 -8.35 13.59
C GLY A 259 -17.70 -7.12 14.25
N SER A 260 -17.23 -6.68 15.43
CA SER A 260 -17.88 -5.60 16.20
C SER A 260 -17.24 -4.22 16.09
N TYR A 261 -16.09 -4.10 15.44
CA TYR A 261 -15.34 -2.85 15.26
C TYR A 261 -14.61 -2.91 13.92
N GLY A 262 -14.50 -1.81 13.18
CA GLY A 262 -13.73 -1.78 11.93
C GLY A 262 -13.25 -0.36 11.65
N VAL A 263 -12.38 -0.21 10.66
CA VAL A 263 -11.89 1.12 10.27
C VAL A 263 -13.00 1.88 9.55
N ASN A 264 -13.48 2.97 10.17
CA ASN A 264 -14.58 3.78 9.66
C ASN A 264 -14.12 5.14 9.11
N SER A 265 -12.88 5.24 8.66
CA SER A 265 -12.30 6.43 8.04
C SER A 265 -11.45 6.01 6.85
N ILE A 266 -11.01 6.96 6.04
CA ILE A 266 -9.85 6.73 5.17
C ILE A 266 -8.60 6.47 6.02
N ILE A 267 -7.55 5.93 5.40
CA ILE A 267 -6.24 5.78 6.03
C ILE A 267 -5.40 7.00 5.66
N ALA A 268 -4.69 7.56 6.64
CA ALA A 268 -3.74 8.63 6.41
C ALA A 268 -2.44 8.39 7.20
N GLU A 269 -1.31 8.73 6.60
CA GLU A 269 0.00 8.79 7.23
C GLU A 269 0.51 10.23 7.24
N PHE A 270 1.32 10.56 8.24
CA PHE A 270 1.98 11.86 8.35
C PHE A 270 3.31 11.69 9.09
N THR A 271 4.40 12.03 8.43
CA THR A 271 5.75 12.01 8.99
C THR A 271 6.33 13.42 9.01
N VAL A 272 7.13 13.71 10.03
CA VAL A 272 7.85 14.98 10.18
C VAL A 272 9.34 14.67 10.24
N HIS A 273 10.10 15.34 9.40
CA HIS A 273 11.55 15.20 9.27
C HIS A 273 12.25 16.46 9.81
N GLY A 274 13.43 16.27 10.41
CA GLY A 274 14.25 17.36 10.93
C GLY A 274 14.16 17.59 12.44
N THR A 275 14.36 18.84 12.87
CA THR A 275 14.66 19.15 14.28
C THR A 275 13.53 18.76 15.22
N THR A 276 13.87 17.99 16.26
CA THR A 276 12.94 17.48 17.26
C THR A 276 12.20 18.62 17.97
N CYS A 277 10.97 18.84 17.55
CA CYS A 277 10.03 19.71 18.23
C CYS A 277 9.74 19.10 19.61
N SER A 278 10.24 19.73 20.66
CA SER A 278 10.09 19.25 22.05
C SER A 278 8.66 19.42 22.58
N ASP A 279 7.88 20.29 21.94
CA ASP A 279 6.46 20.51 22.21
C ASP A 279 5.70 20.76 20.89
N TYR A 280 4.66 19.97 20.65
CA TYR A 280 3.79 20.06 19.48
C TYR A 280 2.36 19.65 19.83
N THR A 281 1.41 20.14 19.05
CA THR A 281 0.01 19.72 19.11
C THR A 281 -0.37 19.11 17.77
N LEU A 282 -0.79 17.84 17.80
CA LEU A 282 -1.30 17.12 16.63
C LEU A 282 -2.82 17.01 16.72
N ILE A 283 -3.51 17.51 15.69
CA ILE A 283 -4.96 17.41 15.54
C ILE A 283 -5.24 16.61 14.27
N ILE A 284 -5.92 15.48 14.42
CA ILE A 284 -6.31 14.62 13.32
C ILE A 284 -7.84 14.64 13.24
N LYS A 285 -8.36 14.89 12.06
CA LYS A 285 -9.80 14.83 11.77
C LYS A 285 -10.02 13.87 10.62
N PHE A 286 -11.03 13.03 10.73
CA PHE A 286 -11.45 12.12 9.69
C PHE A 286 -12.95 12.25 9.43
N ASP A 287 -13.33 12.16 8.16
CA ASP A 287 -14.70 11.83 7.80
C ASP A 287 -15.01 10.37 8.14
N HIS A 288 -16.24 10.12 8.57
CA HIS A 288 -16.73 8.76 8.75
C HIS A 288 -17.24 8.19 7.42
N LEU A 289 -16.84 6.96 7.09
CA LEU A 289 -17.26 6.29 5.85
C LEU A 289 -18.68 5.69 5.95
N LEU A 290 -19.06 5.22 7.13
CA LEU A 290 -20.35 4.64 7.46
C LEU A 290 -21.14 5.59 8.35
N GLU A 291 -22.47 5.60 8.18
CA GLU A 291 -23.38 6.40 9.02
C GLU A 291 -23.84 5.65 10.28
N ASN A 292 -23.92 4.32 10.22
CA ASN A 292 -24.37 3.47 11.32
C ASN A 292 -23.20 2.93 12.14
N TYR A 293 -22.63 3.77 12.99
CA TYR A 293 -21.55 3.43 13.90
C TYR A 293 -21.80 3.99 15.31
N SER A 294 -21.05 3.52 16.29
CA SER A 294 -21.07 4.07 17.64
C SER A 294 -19.69 4.01 18.26
N LYS A 295 -19.40 4.91 19.21
CA LYS A 295 -18.14 4.94 19.97
C LYS A 295 -16.87 4.98 19.08
N PRO A 296 -16.73 5.99 18.20
CA PRO A 296 -15.50 6.13 17.42
C PRO A 296 -14.30 6.31 18.36
N LEU A 297 -13.19 5.65 18.02
CA LEU A 297 -11.92 5.74 18.74
C LEU A 297 -10.82 6.03 17.72
N CYS A 298 -9.88 6.89 18.09
CA CYS A 298 -8.67 7.07 17.29
C CYS A 298 -7.78 5.83 17.44
N GLY A 299 -7.29 5.31 16.31
CA GLY A 299 -6.30 4.25 16.26
C GLY A 299 -5.12 4.67 15.37
N HIS A 300 -3.97 4.06 15.59
CA HIS A 300 -2.83 4.13 14.67
C HIS A 300 -2.42 2.70 14.32
N TRP A 301 -1.78 2.55 13.16
CA TRP A 301 -1.19 1.29 12.78
C TRP A 301 0.18 1.14 13.45
N ASP A 302 0.45 -0.03 14.02
CA ASP A 302 1.76 -0.38 14.59
C ASP A 302 2.35 -1.50 13.73
N PHE A 303 3.31 -1.14 12.86
CA PHE A 303 3.99 -2.09 11.98
C PHE A 303 4.85 -3.12 12.73
N SER A 304 5.08 -2.94 14.05
CA SER A 304 5.78 -3.90 14.89
C SER A 304 4.85 -4.94 15.53
N ALA A 305 3.53 -4.73 15.44
CA ALA A 305 2.54 -5.67 15.93
C ALA A 305 2.46 -6.93 15.01
N PRO A 306 2.18 -8.12 15.58
CA PRO A 306 2.13 -9.38 14.83
C PRO A 306 1.10 -9.42 13.70
#